data_AF-A0A6B3HJ81-F1
#
_entry.id   AF-A0A6B3HJ81-F1
#
_cell.length_a   1.000
_cell.length_b   1.000
_cell.length_c   1.000
_cell.angle_alpha   90.00
_cell.angle_beta   90.00
_cell.angle_gamma   90.00
#
_symmetry.space_group_name_H-M   'P 1'
#
loop_
_entity.id
_entity.type
_entity.pdbx_description
1 polymer ?
#
loop_
_entity_poly.entity_id
_entity_poly.type
_entity_poly.pdbx_seq_one_letter_code
_entity_poly.pdbx_strand_id
1 'polypeptide(L)'
;MSVGEEVRDTQAPPQQSLGTAAARNLATTTKSAPQMQEITSRWLLKMLPWVQVQGGTYRVNRRLSYSVGDGRVTFVQTGDRVSVIPAELGELPALRNFGDEEVLAELARRCEQRDVAAGEVLAASGD
;
A
#
# COMPACT_ATOMS: atom_id res chain seq x y z
N MET A 1 5.13 48.31 -75.96
CA MET A 1 4.17 47.42 -75.28
C MET A 1 4.65 47.26 -73.85
N SER A 2 4.11 48.04 -72.91
CA SER A 2 4.32 47.82 -71.48
C SER A 2 3.01 48.17 -70.81
N VAL A 3 2.23 47.13 -70.49
CA VAL A 3 0.94 47.25 -69.82
C VAL A 3 1.25 47.52 -68.36
N GLY A 4 1.00 48.76 -67.91
CA GLY A 4 1.07 49.11 -66.50
C GLY A 4 -0.09 48.45 -65.77
N GLU A 5 0.24 47.60 -64.80
CA GLU A 5 -0.74 46.96 -63.93
C GLU A 5 -1.24 47.98 -62.91
N GLU A 6 -2.42 48.54 -63.15
CA GLU A 6 -3.12 49.38 -62.17
C GLU A 6 -3.64 48.49 -61.03
N VAL A 7 -2.92 48.48 -59.92
CA VAL A 7 -3.40 47.94 -58.65
C VAL A 7 -4.55 48.84 -58.18
N ARG A 8 -5.79 48.40 -58.38
CA ARG A 8 -6.96 49.04 -57.80
C ARG A 8 -6.96 48.79 -56.30
N ASP A 9 -6.58 49.83 -55.56
CA ASP A 9 -6.65 49.86 -54.10
C ASP A 9 -8.12 50.01 -53.68
N THR A 10 -8.84 48.88 -53.62
CA THR A 10 -10.19 48.84 -53.04
C THR A 10 -10.08 49.01 -51.53
N GLN A 11 -10.02 50.28 -51.10
CA GLN A 11 -10.02 50.64 -49.69
C GLN A 11 -11.39 50.30 -49.10
N ALA A 12 -11.44 49.25 -48.28
CA ALA A 12 -12.64 48.84 -47.58
C ALA A 12 -13.19 50.01 -46.73
N PRO A 13 -14.52 50.19 -46.65
CA PRO A 13 -15.12 51.29 -45.90
C PRO A 13 -14.65 51.27 -44.43
N PRO A 14 -14.37 52.43 -43.82
CA PRO A 14 -13.84 52.51 -42.47
C PRO A 14 -14.81 51.86 -41.48
N GLN A 15 -14.30 50.94 -40.66
CA GLN A 15 -15.10 50.23 -39.68
C GLN A 15 -15.57 51.20 -38.58
N GLN A 16 -16.88 51.21 -38.32
CA GLN A 16 -17.54 52.10 -37.34
C GLN A 16 -17.71 51.47 -35.96
N SER A 17 -17.38 50.18 -35.82
CA SER A 17 -17.48 49.44 -34.57
C SER A 17 -16.11 48.99 -34.08
N LEU A 18 -16.02 48.75 -32.78
CA LEU A 18 -14.79 48.33 -32.14
C LEU A 18 -14.52 46.85 -32.44
N GLY A 19 -13.40 46.55 -33.09
CA GLY A 19 -13.02 45.18 -33.42
C GLY A 19 -12.74 44.32 -32.19
N THR A 20 -12.80 43.00 -32.33
CA THR A 20 -12.64 42.03 -31.22
C THR A 20 -11.29 42.16 -30.50
N ALA A 21 -10.21 42.45 -31.22
CA ALA A 21 -8.88 42.68 -30.65
C ALA A 21 -8.85 43.93 -29.75
N ALA A 22 -9.48 45.03 -30.19
CA ALA A 22 -9.61 46.23 -29.40
C ALA A 22 -10.55 46.01 -28.18
N ALA A 23 -11.62 45.23 -28.35
CA ALA A 23 -12.57 44.94 -27.27
C ALA A 23 -11.94 44.10 -26.17
N ARG A 24 -11.05 43.17 -26.52
CA ARG A 24 -10.30 42.34 -25.56
C ARG A 24 -9.44 43.18 -24.61
N ASN A 25 -8.90 44.31 -25.04
CA ASN A 25 -8.11 45.21 -24.18
C ASN A 25 -8.95 45.86 -23.08
N LEU A 26 -10.28 45.89 -23.24
CA LEU A 26 -11.22 46.44 -22.27
C LEU A 26 -11.85 45.36 -21.39
N ALA A 27 -11.62 44.08 -21.70
CA ALA A 27 -12.16 42.95 -20.96
C ALA A 27 -11.21 42.49 -19.85
N THR A 28 -11.77 42.05 -18.73
CA THR A 28 -10.99 41.40 -17.67
C THR A 28 -10.88 39.90 -17.94
N THR A 29 -9.73 39.31 -17.62
CA THR A 29 -9.51 37.86 -17.75
C THR A 29 -9.69 37.18 -16.40
N THR A 30 -10.54 36.17 -16.35
CA THR A 30 -10.64 35.28 -15.19
C THR A 30 -9.39 34.42 -15.09
N LYS A 31 -8.67 34.51 -13.98
CA LYS A 31 -7.52 33.66 -13.68
C LYS A 31 -7.98 32.43 -12.89
N SER A 32 -7.54 31.25 -13.29
CA SER A 32 -7.74 30.03 -12.52
C SER A 32 -6.77 29.96 -11.33
N ALA A 33 -7.08 29.11 -10.36
CA ALA A 33 -6.08 28.69 -9.38
C ALA A 33 -4.93 27.92 -10.06
N PRO A 34 -3.72 27.93 -9.50
CA PRO A 34 -2.61 27.09 -9.95
C PRO A 34 -3.03 25.61 -10.01
N GLN A 35 -2.75 24.93 -11.12
CA GLN A 35 -3.04 23.50 -11.29
C GLN A 35 -1.77 22.68 -11.06
N MET A 36 -1.81 21.70 -10.15
CA MET A 36 -0.69 20.80 -9.86
C MET A 36 -0.99 19.39 -10.38
N GLN A 37 -0.17 18.90 -11.31
CA GLN A 37 -0.37 17.58 -11.94
C GLN A 37 -0.12 16.40 -11.00
N GLU A 38 0.62 16.60 -9.91
CA GLU A 38 0.91 15.57 -8.91
C GLU A 38 -0.30 15.26 -8.00
N ILE A 39 -1.36 16.08 -8.04
CA ILE A 39 -2.56 15.86 -7.23
C ILE A 39 -3.33 14.67 -7.79
N THR A 40 -3.28 13.56 -7.06
CA THR A 40 -4.09 12.36 -7.33
C THR A 40 -5.30 12.28 -6.41
N SER A 41 -6.21 11.33 -6.69
CA SER A 41 -7.46 11.14 -5.95
C SER A 41 -7.28 10.74 -4.48
N ARG A 42 -6.10 10.22 -4.10
CA ARG A 42 -5.77 9.70 -2.76
C ARG A 42 -6.78 8.65 -2.26
N TRP A 43 -7.24 7.76 -3.13
CA TRP A 43 -8.34 6.83 -2.83
C TRP A 43 -8.06 5.91 -1.63
N LEU A 44 -6.85 5.34 -1.51
CA LEU A 44 -6.48 4.52 -0.35
C LEU A 44 -6.69 5.28 0.98
N LEU A 45 -6.17 6.51 1.07
CA LEU A 45 -6.31 7.32 2.29
C LEU A 45 -7.77 7.67 2.59
N LYS A 46 -8.67 7.70 1.60
CA LYS A 46 -10.10 7.93 1.81
C LYS A 46 -10.85 6.69 2.31
N MET A 47 -10.36 5.50 1.96
CA MET A 47 -11.03 4.23 2.26
C MET A 47 -10.54 3.56 3.53
N LEU A 48 -9.36 3.94 4.04
CA LEU A 48 -8.82 3.37 5.27
C LEU A 48 -9.72 3.73 6.48
N PRO A 49 -9.97 2.77 7.40
CA PRO A 49 -10.76 3.00 8.61
C PRO A 49 -9.90 3.72 9.67
N TRP A 50 -9.73 5.02 9.53
CA TRP A 50 -8.91 5.81 10.45
C TRP A 50 -9.42 5.71 11.90
N VAL A 51 -8.54 5.31 12.81
CA VAL A 51 -8.80 5.27 14.26
C VAL A 51 -8.00 6.38 14.93
N GLN A 52 -8.67 7.23 15.69
CA GLN A 52 -8.03 8.32 16.44
C GLN A 52 -7.30 7.78 17.67
N VAL A 53 -6.04 8.15 17.87
CA VAL A 53 -5.20 7.68 18.98
C VAL A 53 -4.66 8.87 19.78
N GLN A 54 -5.28 9.17 20.92
CA GLN A 54 -4.98 10.37 21.73
C GLN A 54 -3.56 10.39 22.33
N GLY A 55 -3.01 9.21 22.66
CA GLY A 55 -1.69 9.08 23.31
C GLY A 55 -0.54 8.72 22.37
N GLY A 56 -0.73 8.81 21.05
CA GLY A 56 0.28 8.45 20.04
C GLY A 56 0.67 6.96 20.01
N THR A 57 0.05 6.12 20.84
CA THR A 57 0.36 4.69 20.95
C THR A 57 -0.87 3.85 20.63
N TYR A 58 -0.79 3.02 19.59
CA TYR A 58 -1.83 2.07 19.21
C TYR A 58 -1.39 0.65 19.55
N ARG A 59 -1.98 0.05 20.60
CA ARG A 59 -1.70 -1.33 21.02
C ARG A 59 -2.79 -2.26 20.50
N VAL A 60 -2.39 -3.31 19.78
CA VAL A 60 -3.28 -4.37 19.31
C VAL A 60 -3.05 -5.61 20.17
N ASN A 61 -3.98 -5.91 21.07
CA ASN A 61 -3.93 -7.14 21.86
C ASN A 61 -4.56 -8.29 21.07
N ARG A 62 -3.86 -9.41 20.96
CA ARG A 62 -4.32 -10.63 20.28
C ARG A 62 -4.45 -11.76 21.29
N ARG A 63 -5.56 -12.50 21.24
CA ARG A 63 -5.72 -13.73 22.04
C ARG A 63 -4.99 -14.87 21.35
N LEU A 64 -4.21 -15.64 22.10
CA LEU A 64 -3.70 -16.92 21.65
C LEU A 64 -4.80 -17.98 21.79
N SER A 65 -5.24 -18.54 20.66
CA SER A 65 -6.13 -19.70 20.61
C SER A 65 -5.39 -20.79 19.83
N TYR A 66 -5.19 -21.95 20.46
CA TYR A 66 -4.65 -23.14 19.82
C TYR A 66 -5.59 -24.31 20.11
N SER A 67 -5.66 -25.27 19.19
CA SER A 67 -6.55 -26.41 19.25
C SER A 67 -5.71 -27.68 19.22
N VAL A 68 -5.53 -28.30 20.39
CA VAL A 68 -4.89 -29.60 20.51
C VAL A 68 -5.80 -30.66 19.87
N GLY A 69 -5.25 -31.54 19.04
CA GLY A 69 -5.88 -32.70 18.44
C GLY A 69 -5.99 -32.71 16.91
N ASP A 70 -5.39 -31.74 16.20
CA ASP A 70 -5.41 -31.66 14.73
C ASP A 70 -4.17 -32.26 14.04
N GLY A 71 -3.20 -32.75 14.83
CA GLY A 71 -1.96 -33.36 14.36
C GLY A 71 -0.93 -32.35 13.82
N ARG A 72 -1.10 -31.05 14.08
CA ARG A 72 -0.18 -30.00 13.63
C ARG A 72 0.33 -29.19 14.81
N VAL A 73 1.62 -28.87 14.79
CA VAL A 73 2.20 -27.97 15.78
C VAL A 73 1.93 -26.53 15.38
N THR A 74 1.18 -25.80 16.20
CA THR A 74 0.94 -24.36 16.01
C THR A 74 2.06 -23.51 16.64
N PHE A 75 2.30 -22.33 16.06
CA PHE A 75 3.32 -21.38 16.50
C PHE A 75 2.71 -20.03 16.90
N VAL A 76 3.38 -19.32 17.79
CA VAL A 76 3.13 -17.91 18.07
C VAL A 76 4.10 -17.06 17.25
N GLN A 77 3.58 -16.09 16.50
CA GLN A 77 4.39 -15.09 15.81
C GLN A 77 4.26 -13.73 16.49
N THR A 78 5.39 -13.18 16.92
CA THR A 78 5.51 -11.82 17.46
C THR A 78 6.46 -11.02 16.56
N GLY A 79 5.89 -10.29 15.61
CA GLY A 79 6.67 -9.60 14.58
C GLY A 79 7.36 -10.58 13.64
N ASP A 80 8.68 -10.51 13.59
CA ASP A 80 9.56 -11.42 12.84
C ASP A 80 9.91 -12.70 13.61
N ARG A 81 9.66 -12.74 14.93
CA ARG A 81 9.97 -13.89 15.78
C ARG A 81 8.85 -14.92 15.77
N VAL A 82 9.20 -16.18 15.56
CA VAL A 82 8.30 -17.33 15.63
C VAL A 82 8.76 -18.29 16.72
N SER A 83 7.84 -18.73 17.59
CA SER A 83 8.12 -19.74 18.61
C SER A 83 7.04 -20.81 18.68
N VAL A 84 7.44 -22.04 19.00
CA VAL A 84 6.52 -23.17 19.21
C VAL A 84 5.67 -22.92 20.46
N ILE A 85 4.39 -23.28 20.41
CA ILE A 85 3.53 -23.34 21.60
C ILE A 85 3.84 -24.66 22.33
N PRO A 86 4.28 -24.66 23.60
CA PRO A 86 4.70 -25.88 24.30
C PRO A 86 3.69 -27.02 24.28
N ALA A 87 2.42 -26.73 24.55
CA ALA A 87 1.35 -27.73 24.60
C ALA A 87 1.12 -28.42 23.25
N GLU A 88 1.40 -27.74 22.14
CA GLU A 88 1.21 -28.26 20.79
C GLU A 88 2.28 -29.30 20.40
N LEU A 89 3.38 -29.41 21.15
CA LEU A 89 4.36 -30.49 20.95
C LEU A 89 3.75 -31.88 21.18
N GLY A 90 2.66 -31.98 21.95
CA GLY A 90 1.88 -33.21 22.13
C GLY A 90 1.20 -33.71 20.84
N GLU A 91 1.10 -32.88 19.79
CA GLU A 91 0.61 -33.35 18.49
C GLU A 91 1.61 -34.30 17.80
N LEU A 92 2.90 -34.20 18.14
CA LEU A 92 3.93 -35.08 17.60
C LEU A 92 3.73 -36.51 18.13
N PRO A 93 3.72 -37.54 17.27
CA PRO A 93 3.47 -38.92 17.69
C PRO A 93 4.38 -39.40 18.83
N ALA A 94 5.65 -38.96 18.85
CA ALA A 94 6.61 -39.32 19.89
C ALA A 94 6.30 -38.69 21.26
N LEU A 95 5.55 -37.60 21.31
CA LEU A 95 5.24 -36.82 22.52
C LEU A 95 3.76 -36.85 22.90
N ARG A 96 2.91 -37.60 22.16
CA ARG A 96 1.45 -37.60 22.31
C ARG A 96 0.93 -37.87 23.72
N ASN A 97 1.62 -38.73 24.47
CA ASN A 97 1.25 -39.09 25.83
C ASN A 97 2.18 -38.47 26.87
N PHE A 98 2.98 -37.47 26.48
CA PHE A 98 3.94 -36.81 27.34
C PHE A 98 3.28 -35.55 27.94
N GLY A 99 2.91 -35.64 29.22
CA GLY A 99 2.11 -34.61 29.92
C GLY A 99 2.91 -33.65 30.80
N ASP A 100 4.24 -33.70 30.79
CA ASP A 100 5.08 -32.79 31.59
C ASP A 100 5.23 -31.45 30.87
N GLU A 101 4.44 -30.47 31.30
CA GLU A 101 4.39 -29.13 30.69
C GLU A 101 5.72 -28.36 30.82
N GLU A 102 6.47 -28.55 31.91
CA GLU A 102 7.75 -27.86 32.10
C GLU A 102 8.80 -28.37 31.10
N VAL A 103 8.84 -29.68 30.89
CA VAL A 103 9.74 -30.29 29.90
C VAL A 103 9.31 -29.92 28.47
N LEU A 104 8.02 -29.90 28.16
CA LEU A 104 7.53 -29.41 26.87
C LEU A 104 7.89 -27.94 26.64
N ALA A 105 7.83 -27.10 27.68
CA ALA A 105 8.24 -25.70 27.61
C ALA A 105 9.75 -25.56 27.37
N GLU A 106 10.57 -26.40 27.99
CA GLU A 106 12.02 -26.46 27.72
C GLU A 106 12.32 -26.91 26.28
N LEU A 107 11.64 -27.94 25.80
CA LEU A 107 11.79 -28.42 24.42
C LEU A 107 11.42 -27.32 23.41
N ALA A 108 10.27 -26.66 23.61
CA ALA A 108 9.84 -25.57 22.75
C ALA A 108 10.86 -24.41 22.73
N ARG A 109 11.51 -24.11 23.87
CA ARG A 109 12.57 -23.10 23.96
C ARG A 109 13.86 -23.46 23.22
N ARG A 110 14.10 -24.75 22.97
CA ARG A 110 15.27 -25.21 22.19
C ARG A 110 15.01 -25.23 20.69
N CYS A 111 13.77 -25.05 20.25
CA CYS A 111 13.48 -24.87 18.84
C CYS A 111 14.04 -23.52 18.38
N GLU A 112 14.88 -23.55 17.34
CA GLU A 112 15.48 -22.36 16.76
C GLU A 112 14.75 -21.97 15.47
N GLN A 113 14.49 -20.67 15.32
CA GLN A 113 13.98 -20.12 14.07
C GLN A 113 15.12 -20.03 13.06
N ARG A 114 14.88 -20.55 11.84
CA ARG A 114 15.78 -20.42 10.70
C ARG A 114 15.05 -19.77 9.54
N ASP A 115 15.60 -18.68 9.04
CA ASP A 115 15.13 -18.06 7.80
C ASP A 115 15.72 -18.82 6.61
N VAL A 116 14.86 -19.08 5.63
CA VAL A 116 15.18 -19.90 4.46
C VAL A 116 14.79 -19.14 3.21
N ALA A 117 15.69 -19.11 2.23
CA ALA A 117 15.46 -18.37 1.00
C ALA A 117 14.51 -19.12 0.07
N ALA A 118 13.84 -18.39 -0.83
CA ALA A 118 13.03 -19.01 -1.87
C ALA A 118 13.91 -19.93 -2.74
N GLY A 119 13.52 -21.20 -2.85
CA GLY A 119 14.25 -22.23 -3.60
C GLY A 119 15.24 -23.06 -2.77
N GLU A 120 15.41 -22.77 -1.48
CA GLU A 120 16.21 -23.59 -0.56
C GLU A 120 15.46 -24.88 -0.19
N VAL A 121 16.14 -26.03 -0.21
CA VAL A 121 15.57 -27.33 0.16
C VAL A 121 15.62 -27.49 1.68
N LEU A 122 14.45 -27.64 2.31
CA LEU A 122 14.34 -27.76 3.78
C LEU A 122 14.66 -29.16 4.31
N ALA A 123 14.25 -30.19 3.57
CA ALA A 123 14.54 -31.59 3.86
C ALA A 123 14.44 -32.39 2.56
N ALA A 124 15.25 -33.43 2.41
CA ALA A 124 15.16 -34.39 1.32
C ALA A 124 14.63 -35.73 1.83
N SER A 125 13.93 -36.46 0.97
CA SER A 125 13.36 -37.76 1.34
C SER A 125 14.48 -38.77 1.64
N GLY A 126 14.55 -39.26 2.88
CA GLY A 126 15.53 -40.25 3.31
C GLY A 126 16.76 -39.68 4.04
N ASP A 127 16.83 -38.35 4.19
CA ASP A 127 17.73 -37.66 5.12
C ASP A 127 17.10 -37.49 6.51
#